data_AF-A0A519Q8C1-F1
#
_entry.id   AF-A0A519Q8C1-F1
#
_cell.length_a   1.000
_cell.length_b   1.000
_cell.length_c   1.000
_cell.angle_alpha   90.00
_cell.angle_beta   90.00
_cell.angle_gamma   90.00
#
_symmetry.space_group_name_H-M   'P 1'
#
loop_
_entity.id
_entity.type
_entity.pdbx_description
1 polymer ?
#
loop_
_entity_poly.entity_id
_entity_poly.type
_entity_poly.pdbx_seq_one_letter_code
_entity_poly.pdbx_strand_id
1 'polypeptide(L)' 'VIGNEKEEPLRRFTTRISGGRYTPAHGPATICGVYVETDDRTGLATRVEPLRVGGRLSQAIPVVS' A
#
# COMPACT_ATOMS: atom_id res chain seq x y z
N VAL A 1 9.28 -3.55 5.38
CA VAL A 1 8.42 -4.75 5.26
C VAL A 1 7.07 -4.44 5.88
N ILE A 2 5.99 -4.41 5.11
CA ILE A 2 4.62 -4.06 5.59
C ILE A 2 4.66 -2.80 6.50
N GLY A 3 5.27 -1.72 6.01
CA GLY A 3 5.41 -0.47 6.77
C GLY A 3 6.56 -0.40 7.78
N ASN A 4 7.29 -1.49 8.07
CA ASN A 4 8.43 -1.48 8.99
C ASN A 4 9.78 -1.28 8.28
N GLU A 5 10.79 -0.79 9.00
CA GLU A 5 12.19 -0.88 8.59
C GLU A 5 12.56 -2.33 8.25
N LYS A 6 13.41 -2.53 7.23
CA LYS A 6 13.58 -3.87 6.64
C LYS A 6 14.43 -4.81 7.48
N GLU A 7 15.40 -4.28 8.22
CA GLU A 7 16.47 -5.05 8.86
C GLU A 7 15.95 -6.07 9.88
N GLU A 8 15.23 -5.61 10.90
CA GLU A 8 14.79 -6.47 12.01
C GLU A 8 13.77 -7.53 11.56
N PRO A 9 12.72 -7.22 10.76
CA PRO A 9 11.84 -8.25 10.20
C PRO A 9 12.59 -9.29 9.37
N LEU A 10 13.51 -8.89 8.49
CA LEU A 10 14.28 -9.83 7.66
C LEU A 10 15.13 -10.76 8.52
N ARG A 11 15.89 -10.21 9.48
CA ARG A 11 16.70 -11.00 10.41
C ARG A 11 15.84 -11.99 11.19
N ARG A 12 14.70 -11.55 11.73
CA ARG A 12 13.79 -12.45 12.46
C ARG A 12 13.24 -13.56 11.58
N PHE A 13 12.82 -13.25 10.36
CA PHE A 13 12.24 -14.25 9.46
C PHE A 13 13.26 -15.28 8.98
N THR A 14 14.52 -14.89 8.79
CA THR A 14 15.57 -15.81 8.34
C THR A 14 16.21 -16.61 9.48
N THR A 15 16.39 -15.99 10.66
CA THR A 15 17.12 -16.61 11.78
C THR A 15 16.23 -17.19 12.87
N ARG A 16 14.94 -16.79 12.92
CA ARG A 16 13.98 -17.05 14.02
C ARG A 16 14.39 -16.45 15.38
N ILE A 17 15.39 -15.58 15.41
CA ILE A 17 15.90 -14.94 16.63
C ILE A 17 15.46 -13.47 16.63
N SER A 18 14.85 -13.01 17.72
CA SER A 18 14.55 -11.58 17.93
C SER A 18 15.82 -10.78 18.23
N GLY A 19 15.87 -9.52 17.78
CA GLY A 19 16.95 -8.59 18.06
C GLY A 19 16.40 -7.30 18.64
N GLY A 20 16.19 -6.29 17.79
CA GLY A 20 15.58 -5.02 18.15
C GLY A 20 14.05 -5.04 18.09
N ARG A 21 13.40 -3.93 18.43
CA ARG A 21 11.95 -3.74 18.18
C ARG A 21 11.71 -3.46 16.70
N TYR A 22 10.50 -3.77 16.21
CA TYR A 22 10.07 -3.26 14.91
C TYR A 22 9.85 -1.75 14.98
N THR A 23 10.33 -1.04 13.97
CA THR A 23 10.19 0.41 13.83
C THR A 23 9.55 0.74 12.48
N PRO A 24 8.74 1.82 12.40
CA PRO A 24 8.20 2.28 11.12
C PRO A 24 9.32 2.62 10.13
N ALA A 25 9.10 2.33 8.85
CA ALA A 25 10.02 2.72 7.80
C ALA A 25 10.02 4.24 7.60
N HIS A 26 11.19 4.83 7.36
CA HIS A 26 11.35 6.27 7.15
C HIS A 26 11.47 6.69 5.67
N GLY A 27 11.41 5.73 4.75
CA GLY A 27 11.49 6.01 3.32
C GLY A 27 10.22 6.65 2.74
N PRO A 28 10.25 7.05 1.45
CA PRO A 28 9.09 7.63 0.78
C PRO A 28 7.85 6.74 0.85
N ALA A 29 6.73 7.31 1.30
CA ALA A 29 5.46 6.62 1.42
C ALA A 29 4.83 6.35 0.04
N THR A 30 4.09 5.25 -0.07
CA THR A 30 3.15 5.03 -1.18
C THR A 30 1.72 5.15 -0.65
N ILE A 31 0.93 6.04 -1.23
CA ILE A 31 -0.52 6.10 -0.97
C ILE A 31 -1.20 5.08 -1.87
N CYS A 32 -2.02 4.21 -1.29
CA CYS A 32 -2.77 3.19 -2.01
C CYS A 32 -4.27 3.34 -1.73
N GLY A 33 -5.10 3.15 -2.74
CA GLY A 33 -6.55 3.15 -2.64
C GLY A 33 -7.21 2.60 -3.91
N VAL A 34 -8.53 2.71 -3.97
CA VAL A 34 -9.32 2.40 -5.17
C VAL A 34 -10.28 3.54 -5.46
N TYR A 35 -10.42 3.87 -6.74
CA TYR A 35 -11.50 4.70 -7.24
C TYR A 35 -12.65 3.79 -7.67
N VAL A 36 -13.87 4.19 -7.31
CA VAL A 36 -15.09 3.43 -7.59
C VAL A 36 -16.13 4.40 -8.14
N GLU A 37 -16.63 4.11 -9.34
CA GLU A 37 -17.84 4.73 -9.86
C GLU A 37 -19.03 3.83 -9.53
N THR A 38 -20.15 4.45 -9.14
CA THR A 38 -21.38 3.74 -8.77
C THR A 38 -22.56 4.25 -9.59
N ASP A 39 -23.49 3.36 -9.92
CA ASP A 39 -24.81 3.73 -10.40
C ASP A 39 -25.67 4.19 -9.21
N ASP A 40 -26.11 5.44 -9.21
CA ASP A 40 -26.87 6.03 -8.09
C ASP A 40 -28.26 5.39 -7.88
N ARG A 41 -28.83 4.76 -8.92
CA ARG A 41 -30.15 4.14 -8.86
C ARG A 41 -30.09 2.73 -8.29
N THR A 42 -29.03 1.98 -8.59
CA THR A 42 -28.88 0.59 -8.14
C THR A 42 -27.88 0.42 -7.00
N GLY A 43 -27.03 1.41 -6.74
CA GLY A 43 -25.91 1.35 -5.80
C GLY A 43 -24.78 0.40 -6.22
N LEU A 44 -24.75 -0.05 -7.48
CA LEU A 44 -23.78 -1.02 -7.97
C LEU A 44 -22.54 -0.30 -8.51
N ALA A 45 -21.36 -0.89 -8.30
CA ALA A 45 -20.13 -0.40 -8.90
C ALA A 45 -20.13 -0.65 -10.42
N THR A 46 -19.85 0.39 -11.21
CA THR A 46 -19.78 0.35 -12.67
C THR A 46 -18.33 0.34 -13.18
N ARG A 47 -17.40 0.91 -12.40
CA ARG A 47 -15.97 0.97 -12.69
C ARG A 47 -15.17 0.95 -11.39
N VAL A 48 -14.06 0.22 -11.38
CA VAL A 48 -13.12 0.17 -10.25
C VAL A 48 -11.69 0.24 -10.77
N GLU A 49 -10.90 1.17 -10.24
CA GLU A 49 -9.52 1.38 -10.65
C GLU A 49 -8.57 1.57 -9.46
N PRO A 50 -7.29 1.18 -9.59
CA PRO A 50 -6.31 1.38 -8.53
C PRO A 50 -5.84 2.84 -8.46
N LEU A 51 -5.70 3.35 -7.23
CA LEU A 51 -4.96 4.58 -6.92
C LEU A 51 -3.65 4.21 -6.22
N ARG A 52 -2.51 4.55 -6.81
CA ARG A 52 -1.17 4.39 -6.25
C ARG A 52 -0.33 5.62 -6.55
N VAL A 53 0.13 6.32 -5.51
CA VAL A 53 0.90 7.57 -5.66
C VAL A 53 2.14 7.55 -4.79
N GLY A 54 3.28 7.90 -5.37
CA GLY A 54 4.57 8.03 -4.68
C GLY A 54 5.26 6.71 -4.35
N GLY A 55 6.30 6.80 -3.53
CA GLY A 55 7.03 5.67 -2.97
C GLY A 55 7.68 4.77 -4.02
N ARG A 56 7.38 3.47 -3.98
CA ARG A 56 8.08 2.45 -4.79
C ARG A 56 7.17 1.67 -5.75
N LEU A 57 5.85 1.83 -5.65
CA LEU A 57 4.94 1.13 -6.55
C LEU A 57 4.79 1.91 -7.86
N SER A 58 4.49 1.20 -8.96
CA SER A 58 4.15 1.85 -10.22
C SER A 58 2.94 2.76 -10.02
N GLN A 59 3.09 4.03 -10.40
CA GLN A 59 2.06 5.04 -10.22
C GLN A 59 0.80 4.66 -11.02
N ALA A 60 -0.36 4.85 -10.39
CA ALA A 60 -1.67 4.68 -11.00
C ALA A 60 -2.58 5.79 -10.47
N ILE A 61 -3.06 6.65 -11.36
CA ILE A 61 -4.00 7.71 -11.03
C ILE A 61 -5.19 7.53 -11.96
N PRO A 62 -6.40 7.25 -11.43
CA PRO A 62 -7.62 7.18 -12.22
C PRO A 62 -7.87 8.48 -12.98
N VAL A 63 -8.28 8.37 -14.24
CA VAL A 63 -8.80 9.51 -14.99
C VAL A 63 -10.29 9.60 -14.69
N VAL A 64 -10.69 10.73 -14.09
CA VAL A 64 -12.08 11.03 -13.79
C VAL A 64 -12.71 11.62 -15.05
N SER A 65 -13.84 11.05 -15.47
CA SER A 65 -14.65 11.52 -16.61
C SER A 65 -15.52 12.71 -16.26
#